data_AF-A0A970HSB8-F1
#
_entry.id   AF-A0A970HSB8-F1
#
_cell.length_a   1.000
_cell.length_b   1.000
_cell.length_c   1.000
_cell.angle_alpha   90.00
_cell.angle_beta   90.00
_cell.angle_gamma   90.00
#
_symmetry.space_group_name_H-M   'P 1'
#
loop_
_entity.id
_entity.type
_entity.pdbx_description
1 polymer ?
#
loop_
_entity_poly.entity_id
_entity_poly.type
_entity_poly.pdbx_seq_one_letter_code
_entity_poly.pdbx_strand_id
1 'polypeptide(L)'
;MRGHRTALGIVGLLVLAFGMSGCLNLFGPRLGEVTGKVTWDGKAVIGALVEAGGKRAVTAVDGSFRVRDVEQGTHTLKVTVDGEVAETRSITVGRNPVTVNVELASGPTELVVIRSAITEEATSLYPSYTDYLTQLTAFLVNNNYTFMILTDEDVMDGKLAGAQLAILNDQGVMRQAEVDAIWEYVQGGGKILATYSTSIRSGDDPEHPNVGFQLADVYGVRWVEWTNQPTFTKVKVVNDHPIVAGFGEEIELRGGPRHHISIVDATPIAVLVDQEGNPGDVSDSTVLVVSDYGVYASFVLLYSRYFDDPVASELIHSILEYYAPNARR
;
A
#
# COMPACT_ATOMS: atom_id res chain seq x y z
N MET A 1 -85.32 22.98 59.56
CA MET A 1 -84.73 23.37 58.27
C MET A 1 -83.62 22.39 57.96
N ARG A 2 -83.92 21.30 57.23
CA ARG A 2 -83.80 21.13 55.77
C ARG A 2 -82.32 20.97 55.35
N GLY A 3 -81.96 19.75 54.98
CA GLY A 3 -80.65 19.40 54.43
C GLY A 3 -80.41 17.89 54.30
N HIS A 4 -81.21 17.21 53.47
CA HIS A 4 -80.87 15.88 52.94
C HIS A 4 -79.85 16.02 51.81
N ARG A 5 -78.85 15.12 51.76
CA ARG A 5 -78.47 14.33 50.56
C ARG A 5 -77.34 13.32 50.88
N THR A 6 -77.75 12.04 50.91
CA THR A 6 -77.16 10.83 50.28
C THR A 6 -75.98 11.04 49.31
N ALA A 7 -75.06 10.11 49.00
CA ALA A 7 -74.73 8.71 49.37
C ALA A 7 -73.40 8.32 48.64
N LEU A 8 -72.99 7.05 48.79
CA LEU A 8 -71.87 6.29 48.17
C LEU A 8 -70.50 6.50 48.83
N GLY A 9 -69.79 5.50 49.38
CA GLY A 9 -69.91 4.05 49.30
C GLY A 9 -68.57 3.47 48.83
N ILE A 10 -67.96 2.59 49.64
CA ILE A 10 -67.26 1.33 49.28
C ILE A 10 -66.16 0.99 50.30
N VAL A 11 -66.30 -0.25 50.78
CA VAL A 11 -65.47 -1.06 51.68
C VAL A 11 -64.14 -1.44 51.04
N GLY A 12 -63.06 -1.58 51.83
CA GLY A 12 -61.81 -2.13 51.30
C GLY A 12 -60.69 -2.37 52.32
N LEU A 13 -60.86 -3.40 53.15
CA LEU A 13 -59.88 -4.37 53.67
C LEU A 13 -58.38 -3.97 53.80
N LEU A 14 -57.91 -4.06 55.05
CA LEU A 14 -56.52 -3.96 55.51
C LEU A 14 -55.70 -5.20 55.09
N VAL A 15 -54.51 -5.01 54.49
CA VAL A 15 -53.47 -6.05 54.42
C VAL A 15 -52.11 -5.41 54.73
N LEU A 16 -51.50 -5.83 55.84
CA LEU A 16 -50.11 -5.55 56.19
C LEU A 16 -49.18 -6.22 55.15
N ALA A 17 -48.37 -5.43 54.45
CA ALA A 17 -47.26 -5.94 53.67
C ALA A 17 -45.96 -5.78 54.48
N PHE A 18 -45.37 -6.91 54.87
CA PHE A 18 -43.99 -7.00 55.32
C PHE A 18 -43.06 -6.51 54.21
N GLY A 19 -42.29 -5.46 54.48
CA GLY A 19 -41.20 -5.01 53.60
C GLY A 19 -40.05 -6.01 53.64
N MET A 20 -40.11 -7.05 52.79
CA MET A 20 -38.92 -7.79 52.39
C MET A 20 -38.13 -6.92 51.40
N SER A 21 -37.30 -6.02 51.93
CA SER A 21 -36.21 -5.36 51.21
C SER A 21 -35.14 -6.40 50.86
N GLY A 22 -35.46 -7.24 49.88
CA GLY A 22 -34.63 -8.37 49.47
C GLY A 22 -34.85 -8.73 48.01
N CYS A 23 -34.96 -7.74 47.11
CA CYS A 23 -34.56 -7.98 45.73
C CYS A 23 -33.04 -8.08 45.71
N LEU A 24 -32.51 -9.28 46.00
CA LEU A 24 -31.19 -9.66 45.52
C LEU A 24 -31.18 -9.37 44.02
N ASN A 25 -30.18 -8.62 43.55
CA ASN A 25 -29.83 -8.50 42.14
C ASN A 25 -29.51 -9.89 41.56
N LEU A 26 -30.53 -10.65 41.17
CA LEU A 26 -30.40 -12.00 40.60
C LEU A 26 -30.01 -11.98 39.11
N PHE A 27 -29.69 -10.81 38.56
CA PHE A 27 -29.34 -10.61 37.15
C PHE A 27 -28.05 -9.81 37.02
N GLY A 28 -26.95 -10.33 37.58
CA GLY A 28 -25.61 -9.87 37.19
C GLY A 28 -25.37 -10.12 35.68
N PRO A 29 -24.44 -9.38 35.05
CA PRO A 29 -24.12 -9.59 33.64
C PRO A 29 -23.71 -11.05 33.44
N ARG A 30 -24.30 -11.70 32.45
CA ARG A 30 -23.92 -13.07 32.11
C ARG A 30 -22.55 -13.01 31.46
N LEU A 31 -21.60 -13.77 31.97
CA LEU A 31 -20.23 -13.75 31.49
C LEU A 31 -19.95 -14.93 30.55
N GLY A 32 -18.93 -14.77 29.73
CA GLY A 32 -18.38 -15.75 28.81
C GLY A 32 -16.87 -15.55 28.64
N GLU A 33 -16.30 -16.26 27.67
CA GLU A 33 -14.86 -16.28 27.44
C GLU A 33 -14.56 -16.28 25.95
N VAL A 34 -13.47 -15.60 25.57
CA VAL A 34 -12.91 -15.61 24.21
C VAL A 34 -11.54 -16.26 24.26
N THR A 35 -11.33 -17.29 23.46
CA THR A 35 -10.03 -17.97 23.28
C THR A 35 -9.61 -17.93 21.83
N GLY A 36 -8.34 -18.22 21.54
CA GLY A 36 -7.89 -18.33 20.15
C GLY A 36 -6.39 -18.30 20.02
N LYS A 37 -5.93 -18.16 18.78
CA LYS A 37 -4.54 -17.87 18.44
C LYS A 37 -4.43 -16.60 17.62
N VAL A 38 -3.34 -15.86 17.84
CA VAL A 38 -2.89 -14.79 16.95
C VAL A 38 -1.68 -15.30 16.19
N THR A 39 -1.77 -15.29 14.87
CA THR A 39 -0.69 -15.66 13.95
C THR A 39 -0.42 -14.50 12.99
N TRP A 40 0.80 -14.42 12.47
CA TRP A 40 1.23 -13.46 11.46
C TRP A 40 2.04 -14.24 10.43
N ASP A 41 1.55 -14.27 9.19
CA ASP A 41 2.10 -15.06 8.08
C ASP A 41 2.38 -16.52 8.50
N GLY A 42 1.40 -17.13 9.19
CA GLY A 42 1.44 -18.50 9.69
C GLY A 42 2.33 -18.72 10.92
N LYS A 43 3.02 -17.70 11.45
CA LYS A 43 3.84 -17.78 12.67
C LYS A 43 3.07 -17.28 13.89
N ALA A 44 3.24 -17.93 15.03
CA ALA A 44 2.63 -17.49 16.28
C ALA A 44 3.16 -16.11 16.72
N VAL A 45 2.26 -15.20 17.10
CA VAL A 45 2.61 -13.89 17.64
C VAL A 45 2.61 -13.94 19.16
N ILE A 46 3.77 -13.78 19.78
CA ILE A 46 3.94 -13.68 21.24
C ILE A 46 3.79 -12.22 21.69
N GLY A 47 3.15 -11.98 22.83
CA GLY A 47 3.12 -10.64 23.44
C GLY A 47 2.07 -9.68 22.88
N ALA A 48 1.24 -10.10 21.93
CA ALA A 48 0.14 -9.28 21.42
C ALA A 48 -0.93 -9.06 22.50
N LEU A 49 -1.42 -7.84 22.63
CA LEU A 49 -2.52 -7.48 23.52
C LEU A 49 -3.85 -7.73 22.81
N VAL A 50 -4.70 -8.56 23.40
CA VAL A 50 -6.04 -8.88 22.91
C VAL A 50 -7.08 -8.32 23.88
N GLU A 51 -7.95 -7.44 23.40
CA GLU A 51 -9.02 -6.82 24.18
C GLU A 51 -10.41 -7.22 23.66
N ALA A 52 -11.34 -7.55 24.56
CA ALA A 52 -12.75 -7.80 24.24
C ALA A 52 -13.64 -7.41 25.42
N GLY A 53 -14.69 -6.63 25.17
CA GLY A 53 -15.65 -6.20 26.21
C GLY A 53 -15.00 -5.53 27.43
N GLY A 54 -13.92 -4.76 27.21
CA GLY A 54 -13.15 -4.10 28.28
C GLY A 54 -12.23 -5.03 29.08
N LYS A 55 -12.11 -6.31 28.71
CA LYS A 55 -11.19 -7.30 29.30
C LYS A 55 -9.99 -7.51 28.39
N ARG A 56 -8.88 -7.99 28.96
CA ARG A 56 -7.57 -8.05 28.29
C ARG A 56 -6.89 -9.41 28.50
N ALA A 57 -6.11 -9.83 27.50
CA ALA A 57 -5.16 -10.94 27.58
C ALA A 57 -3.91 -10.63 26.74
N VAL A 58 -2.80 -11.30 27.04
CA VAL A 58 -1.57 -11.24 26.24
C VAL A 58 -1.34 -12.61 25.62
N THR A 59 -0.95 -12.66 24.35
CA THR A 59 -0.68 -13.94 23.66
C THR A 59 0.58 -14.62 24.21
N ALA A 60 0.51 -15.94 24.37
CA ALA A 60 1.61 -16.79 24.79
C ALA A 60 2.60 -17.08 23.64
N VAL A 61 3.67 -17.82 23.94
CA VAL A 61 4.72 -18.22 22.98
C VAL A 61 4.15 -18.93 21.75
N ASP A 62 3.08 -19.69 21.90
CA ASP A 62 2.43 -20.43 20.81
C ASP A 62 1.30 -19.64 20.12
N GLY A 63 1.21 -18.33 20.41
CA GLY A 63 0.22 -17.40 19.89
C GLY A 63 -1.13 -17.48 20.58
N SER A 64 -1.32 -18.38 21.55
CA SER A 64 -2.61 -18.57 22.20
C SER A 64 -2.98 -17.43 23.15
N PHE A 65 -4.27 -17.08 23.21
CA PHE A 65 -4.81 -16.11 24.17
C PHE A 65 -6.11 -16.61 24.80
N ARG A 66 -6.47 -16.01 25.94
CA ARG A 66 -7.72 -16.28 26.67
C ARG A 66 -8.19 -15.03 27.42
N VAL A 67 -9.23 -14.37 26.91
CA VAL A 67 -9.91 -13.24 27.55
C VAL A 67 -11.11 -13.75 28.35
N ARG A 68 -11.05 -13.64 29.68
CA ARG A 68 -12.11 -14.11 30.60
C ARG A 68 -13.06 -12.98 30.99
N ASP A 69 -14.20 -13.39 31.55
CA ASP A 69 -15.18 -12.49 32.18
C ASP A 69 -15.72 -11.42 31.21
N VAL A 70 -15.85 -11.78 29.94
CA VAL A 70 -16.43 -10.91 28.91
C VAL A 70 -17.94 -11.04 28.99
N GLU A 71 -18.67 -9.92 29.06
CA GLU A 71 -20.13 -9.95 29.11
C GLU A 71 -20.70 -10.63 27.86
N GLN A 72 -21.80 -11.36 28.00
CA GLN A 72 -22.47 -11.97 26.85
C GLN A 72 -23.10 -10.88 25.97
N GLY A 73 -22.92 -11.01 24.66
CA GLY A 73 -23.34 -10.00 23.68
C GLY A 73 -22.33 -9.81 22.57
N THR A 74 -22.61 -8.85 21.69
CA THR A 74 -21.70 -8.46 20.61
C THR A 74 -20.66 -7.47 21.13
N HIS A 75 -19.39 -7.76 20.89
CA HIS A 75 -18.24 -6.94 21.29
C HIS A 75 -17.28 -6.77 20.13
N THR A 76 -16.44 -5.74 20.21
CA THR A 76 -15.27 -5.60 19.35
C THR A 76 -14.08 -6.31 20.00
N LEU A 77 -13.55 -7.31 19.32
CA LEU A 77 -12.22 -7.85 19.56
C LEU A 77 -11.19 -6.90 18.94
N LYS A 78 -10.19 -6.49 19.71
CA LYS A 78 -9.08 -5.65 19.26
C LYS A 78 -7.77 -6.37 19.54
N VAL A 79 -6.92 -6.50 18.53
CA VAL A 79 -5.56 -7.04 18.67
C VAL A 79 -4.57 -5.91 18.46
N THR A 80 -3.59 -5.79 19.35
CA THR A 80 -2.55 -4.77 19.32
C THR A 80 -1.19 -5.45 19.43
N VAL A 81 -0.29 -5.16 18.49
CA VAL A 81 1.07 -5.70 18.43
C VAL A 81 2.03 -4.52 18.47
N ASP A 82 3.03 -4.57 19.36
CA ASP A 82 4.04 -3.51 19.54
C ASP A 82 3.46 -2.09 19.73
N GLY A 83 2.27 -1.99 20.34
CA GLY A 83 1.58 -0.73 20.62
C GLY A 83 0.62 -0.26 19.52
N GLU A 84 0.64 -0.89 18.34
CA GLU A 84 -0.21 -0.54 17.20
C GLU A 84 -1.40 -1.50 17.04
N VAL A 85 -2.55 -0.96 16.63
CA VAL A 85 -3.77 -1.75 16.44
C VAL A 85 -3.67 -2.54 15.14
N ALA A 86 -3.49 -3.86 15.24
CA ALA A 86 -3.24 -4.73 14.09
C ALA A 86 -4.53 -5.31 13.47
N GLU A 87 -5.58 -5.51 14.26
CA GLU A 87 -6.86 -6.06 13.79
C GLU A 87 -8.01 -5.61 14.71
N THR A 88 -9.18 -5.37 14.13
CA THR A 88 -10.45 -5.23 14.87
C THR A 88 -11.54 -6.08 14.25
N ARG A 89 -12.29 -6.82 15.08
CA ARG A 89 -13.32 -7.76 14.61
C ARG A 89 -14.55 -7.76 15.51
N SER A 90 -15.74 -7.78 14.94
CA SER A 90 -16.98 -8.01 15.71
C SER A 90 -17.09 -9.48 16.10
N ILE A 91 -17.30 -9.76 17.38
CA ILE A 91 -17.47 -11.10 17.94
C ILE A 91 -18.73 -11.16 18.79
N THR A 92 -19.38 -12.33 18.85
CA THR A 92 -20.54 -12.56 19.73
C THR A 92 -20.15 -13.54 20.82
N VAL A 93 -20.15 -13.06 22.07
CA VAL A 93 -19.81 -13.86 23.26
C VAL A 93 -21.08 -14.48 23.83
N GLY A 94 -21.07 -15.81 23.93
CA GLY A 94 -22.18 -16.60 24.47
C GLY A 94 -21.84 -17.27 25.80
N ARG A 95 -22.67 -18.25 26.18
CA ARG A 95 -22.48 -19.05 27.40
C ARG A 95 -21.26 -19.96 27.34
N ASN A 96 -20.95 -20.47 26.16
CA ASN A 96 -19.78 -21.32 25.92
C ASN A 96 -18.62 -20.45 25.45
N PRO A 97 -17.36 -20.83 25.76
CA PRO A 97 -16.19 -20.15 25.21
C PRO A 97 -16.29 -20.07 23.69
N VAL A 98 -16.01 -18.89 23.15
CA VAL A 98 -15.90 -18.67 21.70
C VAL A 98 -14.43 -18.70 21.30
N THR A 99 -14.11 -19.53 20.30
CA THR A 99 -12.76 -19.58 19.73
C THR A 99 -12.68 -18.64 18.52
N VAL A 100 -11.72 -17.72 18.52
CA VAL A 100 -11.46 -16.76 17.46
C VAL A 100 -9.98 -16.80 17.10
N ASN A 101 -9.64 -17.45 16.00
CA ASN A 101 -8.30 -17.37 15.45
C ASN A 101 -8.17 -16.10 14.61
N VAL A 102 -7.07 -15.37 14.82
CA VAL A 102 -6.71 -14.14 14.15
C VAL A 102 -5.43 -14.41 13.38
N GLU A 103 -5.53 -14.50 12.07
CA GLU A 103 -4.37 -14.35 11.19
C GLU A 103 -4.24 -12.85 10.92
N LEU A 104 -3.19 -12.23 11.42
CA LEU A 104 -2.78 -10.91 11.01
C LEU A 104 -2.22 -11.06 9.61
N ALA A 105 -2.87 -10.40 8.66
CA ALA A 105 -2.19 -10.06 7.43
C ALA A 105 -1.15 -9.01 7.79
N SER A 106 0.07 -9.13 7.25
CA SER A 106 0.85 -7.93 6.97
C SER A 106 -0.12 -6.95 6.30
N GLY A 107 -0.33 -5.76 6.87
CA GLY A 107 -1.15 -4.73 6.21
C GLY A 107 -0.73 -4.62 4.74
N PRO A 108 -1.61 -4.24 3.81
CA PRO A 108 -1.29 -4.30 2.38
C PRO A 108 0.08 -3.68 2.19
N THR A 109 1.02 -4.47 1.68
CA THR A 109 2.39 -3.99 1.61
C THR A 109 2.37 -2.74 0.75
N GLU A 110 2.70 -1.59 1.35
CA GLU A 110 2.55 -0.29 0.71
C GLU A 110 3.32 -0.25 -0.61
N LEU A 111 4.42 -1.01 -0.68
CA LEU A 111 5.28 -1.14 -1.83
C LEU A 111 5.12 -2.50 -2.52
N VAL A 112 4.83 -2.48 -3.81
CA VAL A 112 4.84 -3.65 -4.70
C VAL A 112 5.90 -3.46 -5.77
N VAL A 113 6.64 -4.52 -6.09
CA VAL A 113 7.48 -4.61 -7.29
C VAL A 113 6.76 -5.55 -8.26
N ILE A 114 6.51 -5.08 -9.49
CA ILE A 114 5.93 -5.94 -10.51
C ILE A 114 7.06 -6.67 -11.25
N ARG A 115 6.95 -8.00 -11.32
CA ARG A 115 7.78 -8.89 -12.14
C ARG A 115 7.01 -9.21 -13.42
N SER A 116 7.52 -8.80 -14.57
CA SER A 116 6.91 -9.07 -15.87
C SER A 116 7.46 -10.37 -16.43
N ALA A 117 6.69 -11.46 -16.34
CA ALA A 117 7.11 -12.74 -16.91
C ALA A 117 7.26 -12.66 -18.43
N ILE A 118 6.38 -11.90 -19.11
CA ILE A 118 6.46 -11.71 -20.56
C ILE A 118 7.72 -10.93 -20.98
N THR A 119 8.18 -9.95 -20.18
CA THR A 119 9.46 -9.26 -20.46
C THR A 119 10.65 -10.20 -20.21
N GLU A 120 10.59 -11.07 -19.20
CA GLU A 120 11.61 -12.11 -18.97
C GLU A 120 11.74 -13.09 -20.12
N GLU A 121 10.62 -13.49 -20.73
CA GLU A 121 10.60 -14.39 -21.88
C GLU A 121 11.16 -13.72 -23.14
N ALA A 122 11.01 -12.40 -23.27
CA ALA A 122 11.50 -11.58 -24.38
C ALA A 122 13.04 -11.33 -24.33
N THR A 123 13.83 -12.36 -24.00
CA THR A 123 15.29 -12.31 -23.79
C THR A 123 16.10 -11.69 -24.93
N SER A 124 15.64 -11.76 -26.18
CA SER A 124 16.31 -11.13 -27.33
C SER A 124 16.24 -9.60 -27.29
N LEU A 125 15.18 -9.05 -26.69
CA LEU A 125 14.94 -7.61 -26.57
C LEU A 125 15.38 -7.09 -25.19
N TYR A 126 15.20 -7.89 -24.14
CA TYR A 126 15.46 -7.50 -22.75
C TYR A 126 16.33 -8.54 -22.02
N PRO A 127 17.57 -8.80 -22.49
CA PRO A 127 18.42 -9.87 -21.95
C PRO A 127 18.84 -9.67 -20.49
N SER A 128 18.75 -8.44 -19.98
CA SER A 128 19.20 -8.07 -18.62
C SER A 128 18.06 -7.77 -17.65
N TYR A 129 16.80 -7.95 -18.06
CA TYR A 129 15.64 -7.60 -17.22
C TYR A 129 15.67 -8.31 -15.86
N THR A 130 15.90 -9.63 -15.84
CA THR A 130 15.96 -10.42 -14.60
C THR A 130 17.10 -9.98 -13.68
N ASP A 131 18.25 -9.60 -14.25
CA ASP A 131 19.39 -9.09 -13.47
C ASP A 131 19.05 -7.74 -12.82
N TYR A 132 18.41 -6.83 -13.56
CA TYR A 132 17.99 -5.53 -13.03
C TYR A 132 16.91 -5.67 -11.96
N LEU A 133 15.95 -6.58 -12.13
CA LEU A 133 14.94 -6.87 -11.12
C LEU A 133 15.57 -7.47 -9.85
N THR A 134 16.54 -8.38 -10.00
CA THR A 134 17.28 -8.96 -8.87
C THR A 134 18.06 -7.89 -8.11
N GLN A 135 18.69 -6.96 -8.83
CA GLN A 135 19.44 -5.86 -8.21
C GLN A 135 18.51 -4.87 -7.50
N LEU A 136 17.36 -4.54 -8.09
CA LEU A 136 16.34 -3.69 -7.45
C LEU A 136 15.83 -4.32 -6.15
N THR A 137 15.46 -5.60 -6.19
CA THR A 137 14.96 -6.28 -4.99
C THR A 137 16.05 -6.39 -3.91
N ALA A 138 17.30 -6.63 -4.29
CA ALA A 138 18.44 -6.59 -3.36
C ALA A 138 18.64 -5.18 -2.75
N PHE A 139 18.53 -4.12 -3.55
CA PHE A 139 18.58 -2.74 -3.07
C PHE A 139 17.49 -2.45 -2.04
N LEU A 140 16.24 -2.85 -2.32
CA LEU A 140 15.12 -2.68 -1.40
C LEU A 140 15.35 -3.44 -0.09
N VAL A 141 15.78 -4.70 -0.15
CA VAL A 141 16.11 -5.52 1.04
C VAL A 141 17.24 -4.89 1.85
N ASN A 142 18.34 -4.50 1.20
CA ASN A 142 19.52 -3.93 1.87
C ASN A 142 19.25 -2.58 2.54
N ASN A 143 18.18 -1.89 2.12
CA ASN A 143 17.75 -0.62 2.70
C ASN A 143 16.49 -0.74 3.58
N ASN A 144 16.17 -1.98 3.98
CA ASN A 144 15.06 -2.36 4.85
C ASN A 144 13.67 -1.93 4.38
N TYR A 145 13.42 -1.98 3.08
CA TYR A 145 12.06 -1.88 2.56
C TYR A 145 11.32 -3.22 2.72
N THR A 146 10.08 -3.13 3.19
CA THR A 146 9.09 -4.21 3.13
C THR A 146 8.31 -4.05 1.82
N PHE A 147 8.34 -5.07 0.97
CA PHE A 147 7.67 -5.05 -0.33
C PHE A 147 7.12 -6.43 -0.69
N MET A 148 6.13 -6.47 -1.58
CA MET A 148 5.69 -7.70 -2.25
C MET A 148 6.18 -7.72 -3.69
N ILE A 149 6.39 -8.92 -4.23
CA ILE A 149 6.59 -9.12 -5.66
C ILE A 149 5.31 -9.72 -6.21
N LEU A 150 4.71 -9.05 -7.20
CA LEU A 150 3.56 -9.54 -7.95
C LEU A 150 3.97 -9.81 -9.40
N THR A 151 3.43 -10.86 -10.00
CA THR A 151 3.57 -11.15 -11.42
C THR A 151 2.60 -10.34 -12.27
N ASP A 152 2.79 -10.31 -13.60
CA ASP A 152 1.82 -9.78 -14.55
C ASP A 152 0.43 -10.45 -14.40
N GLU A 153 0.39 -11.76 -14.14
CA GLU A 153 -0.87 -12.48 -13.85
C GLU A 153 -1.53 -12.00 -12.54
N ASP A 154 -0.74 -11.77 -11.48
CA ASP A 154 -1.26 -11.25 -10.22
C ASP A 154 -1.84 -9.83 -10.38
N VAL A 155 -1.23 -9.01 -11.24
CA VAL A 155 -1.72 -7.67 -11.57
C VAL A 155 -3.06 -7.76 -12.30
N MET A 156 -3.16 -8.60 -13.33
CA MET A 156 -4.41 -8.84 -14.06
C MET A 156 -5.52 -9.42 -13.17
N ASP A 157 -5.16 -10.19 -12.13
CA ASP A 157 -6.07 -10.69 -11.10
C ASP A 157 -6.50 -9.60 -10.07
N GLY A 158 -6.02 -8.36 -10.21
CA GLY A 158 -6.38 -7.22 -9.34
C GLY A 158 -5.64 -7.18 -8.00
N LYS A 159 -4.53 -7.93 -7.84
CA LYS A 159 -3.82 -8.03 -6.55
C LYS A 159 -3.00 -6.78 -6.18
N LEU A 160 -2.95 -5.77 -7.05
CA LEU A 160 -2.44 -4.45 -6.70
C LEU A 160 -3.35 -3.67 -5.74
N ALA A 161 -4.61 -4.09 -5.57
CA ALA A 161 -5.56 -3.40 -4.71
C ALA A 161 -5.02 -3.23 -3.27
N GLY A 162 -4.94 -1.98 -2.82
CA GLY A 162 -4.44 -1.62 -1.49
C GLY A 162 -2.95 -1.29 -1.41
N ALA A 163 -2.15 -1.57 -2.44
CA ALA A 163 -0.77 -1.09 -2.52
C ALA A 163 -0.75 0.44 -2.74
N GLN A 164 0.16 1.16 -2.08
CA GLN A 164 0.31 2.61 -2.27
C GLN A 164 1.17 2.93 -3.48
N LEU A 165 2.25 2.17 -3.69
CA LEU A 165 3.18 2.32 -4.80
C LEU A 165 3.47 0.96 -5.46
N ALA A 166 3.33 0.90 -6.78
CA ALA A 166 3.81 -0.19 -7.60
C ALA A 166 5.03 0.25 -8.44
N ILE A 167 6.12 -0.53 -8.39
CA ILE A 167 7.32 -0.28 -9.18
C ILE A 167 7.28 -1.12 -10.47
N LEU A 168 7.41 -0.44 -11.59
CA LEU A 168 7.54 -1.01 -12.93
C LEU A 168 8.94 -0.70 -13.47
N ASN A 169 9.88 -1.62 -13.24
CA ASN A 169 11.27 -1.43 -13.63
C ASN A 169 11.54 -2.01 -15.02
N ASP A 170 11.61 -1.15 -16.04
CA ASP A 170 11.93 -1.51 -17.42
C ASP A 170 11.11 -2.71 -17.95
N GLN A 171 9.83 -2.77 -17.58
CA GLN A 171 8.91 -3.83 -17.99
C GLN A 171 8.45 -3.56 -19.42
N GLY A 172 9.35 -3.85 -20.37
CA GLY A 172 9.23 -3.32 -21.70
C GLY A 172 8.23 -4.04 -22.60
N VAL A 173 7.67 -5.18 -22.18
CA VAL A 173 6.56 -5.87 -22.85
C VAL A 173 5.38 -5.98 -21.88
N MET A 174 4.18 -5.64 -22.33
CA MET A 174 2.98 -5.60 -21.49
C MET A 174 1.74 -5.95 -22.32
N ARG A 175 0.83 -6.76 -21.76
CA ARG A 175 -0.46 -7.11 -22.39
C ARG A 175 -1.52 -6.05 -22.09
N GLN A 176 -2.50 -5.90 -22.97
CA GLN A 176 -3.58 -4.94 -22.79
C GLN A 176 -4.36 -5.18 -21.49
N ALA A 177 -4.58 -6.44 -21.10
CA ALA A 177 -5.23 -6.75 -19.83
C ALA A 177 -4.43 -6.27 -18.59
N GLU A 178 -3.09 -6.28 -18.67
CA GLU A 178 -2.23 -5.72 -17.61
C GLU A 178 -2.28 -4.19 -17.62
N VAL A 179 -2.29 -3.55 -18.80
CA VAL A 179 -2.49 -2.10 -18.96
C VAL A 179 -3.81 -1.66 -18.31
N ASP A 180 -4.90 -2.37 -18.61
CA ASP A 180 -6.23 -2.07 -18.07
C ASP A 180 -6.25 -2.22 -16.54
N ALA A 181 -5.63 -3.28 -16.01
CA ALA A 181 -5.52 -3.49 -14.56
C ALA A 181 -4.68 -2.41 -13.85
N ILE A 182 -3.58 -1.97 -14.46
CA ILE A 182 -2.76 -0.86 -13.94
C ILE A 182 -3.57 0.45 -13.98
N TRP A 183 -4.35 0.69 -15.04
CA TRP A 183 -5.23 1.84 -15.13
C TRP A 183 -6.26 1.85 -14.00
N GLU A 184 -6.96 0.74 -13.77
CA GLU A 184 -7.90 0.59 -12.66
C GLU A 184 -7.24 0.84 -11.29
N TYR A 185 -6.04 0.31 -11.10
CA TYR A 185 -5.26 0.50 -9.87
C TYR A 185 -4.95 1.99 -9.60
N VAL A 186 -4.45 2.72 -10.59
CA VAL A 186 -4.10 4.14 -10.41
C VAL A 186 -5.34 5.04 -10.30
N GLN A 187 -6.43 4.70 -11.00
CA GLN A 187 -7.74 5.36 -10.83
C GLN A 187 -8.31 5.13 -9.40
N GLY A 188 -8.00 3.99 -8.80
CA GLY A 188 -8.32 3.67 -7.41
C GLY A 188 -7.47 4.42 -6.38
N GLY A 189 -6.53 5.26 -6.81
CA GLY A 189 -5.66 6.07 -5.96
C GLY A 189 -4.25 5.51 -5.75
N GLY A 190 -3.95 4.33 -6.30
CA GLY A 190 -2.60 3.78 -6.35
C GLY A 190 -1.64 4.66 -7.11
N LYS A 191 -0.34 4.48 -6.87
CA LYS A 191 0.74 5.22 -7.55
C LYS A 191 1.70 4.27 -8.22
N ILE A 192 2.36 4.74 -9.28
CA ILE A 192 3.40 3.98 -9.94
C ILE A 192 4.75 4.71 -9.94
N LEU A 193 5.83 3.94 -9.86
CA LEU A 193 7.16 4.35 -10.29
C LEU A 193 7.52 3.52 -11.51
N ALA A 194 7.43 4.11 -12.69
CA ALA A 194 7.79 3.46 -13.94
C ALA A 194 9.10 4.03 -14.49
N THR A 195 9.95 3.17 -15.05
CA THR A 195 11.23 3.61 -15.62
C THR A 195 11.47 3.11 -17.03
N TYR A 196 12.22 3.90 -17.79
CA TYR A 196 12.79 3.57 -19.09
C TYR A 196 11.76 3.00 -20.07
N SER A 197 11.91 1.75 -20.53
CA SER A 197 11.12 1.20 -21.64
C SER A 197 9.78 0.62 -21.20
N THR A 198 9.38 0.82 -19.94
CA THR A 198 8.15 0.26 -19.38
C THR A 198 6.93 0.51 -20.27
N SER A 199 6.25 -0.57 -20.66
CA SER A 199 5.06 -0.62 -21.53
C SER A 199 5.26 -0.28 -23.01
N ILE A 200 6.48 -0.15 -23.52
CA ILE A 200 6.72 0.31 -24.90
C ILE A 200 6.34 -0.71 -25.98
N ARG A 201 6.21 -1.98 -25.60
CA ARG A 201 5.83 -3.06 -26.52
C ARG A 201 4.60 -3.81 -26.07
N SER A 202 3.75 -4.14 -27.02
CA SER A 202 2.60 -5.00 -26.82
C SER A 202 3.05 -6.45 -26.65
N GLY A 203 2.48 -7.11 -25.65
CA GLY A 203 2.56 -8.55 -25.44
C GLY A 203 1.52 -9.35 -26.23
N ASP A 204 0.51 -8.68 -26.81
CA ASP A 204 -0.61 -9.34 -27.50
C ASP A 204 -0.35 -9.53 -29.00
N ASP A 205 0.51 -8.70 -29.59
CA ASP A 205 0.99 -8.83 -30.97
C ASP A 205 2.52 -8.89 -31.02
N PRO A 206 3.12 -10.08 -30.78
CA PRO A 206 4.56 -10.26 -30.84
C PRO A 206 5.16 -10.09 -32.25
N GLU A 207 4.33 -10.09 -33.31
CA GLU A 207 4.79 -9.82 -34.69
C GLU A 207 4.93 -8.30 -34.95
N HIS A 208 4.11 -7.48 -34.31
CA HIS A 208 4.17 -6.02 -34.36
C HIS A 208 4.25 -5.39 -32.95
N PRO A 209 5.29 -5.71 -32.18
CA PRO A 209 5.31 -5.40 -30.75
C PRO A 209 5.45 -3.90 -30.49
N ASN A 210 6.01 -3.11 -31.42
CA ASN A 210 6.28 -1.69 -31.16
C ASN A 210 5.02 -0.84 -31.30
N VAL A 211 4.42 -0.48 -30.16
CA VAL A 211 3.17 0.28 -30.07
C VAL A 211 3.33 1.66 -29.39
N GLY A 212 4.54 1.99 -28.94
CA GLY A 212 4.79 3.14 -28.06
C GLY A 212 4.41 2.80 -26.62
N PHE A 213 4.46 3.78 -25.70
CA PHE A 213 4.06 3.53 -24.32
C PHE A 213 2.56 3.27 -24.23
N GLN A 214 2.18 2.05 -23.87
CA GLN A 214 0.78 1.71 -23.59
C GLN A 214 0.26 2.44 -22.34
N LEU A 215 1.16 2.79 -21.41
CA LEU A 215 0.86 3.59 -20.22
C LEU A 215 1.12 5.10 -20.41
N ALA A 216 1.20 5.60 -21.66
CA ALA A 216 1.44 7.01 -21.97
C ALA A 216 0.54 7.98 -21.19
N ASP A 217 -0.76 7.70 -21.13
CA ASP A 217 -1.73 8.52 -20.41
C ASP A 217 -1.56 8.46 -18.89
N VAL A 218 -1.05 7.35 -18.33
CA VAL A 218 -0.72 7.25 -16.90
C VAL A 218 0.48 8.13 -16.59
N TYR A 219 1.46 8.15 -17.49
CA TYR A 219 2.67 8.97 -17.33
C TYR A 219 2.40 10.46 -17.62
N GLY A 220 1.32 10.79 -18.34
CA GLY A 220 1.05 12.14 -18.85
C GLY A 220 2.02 12.58 -19.94
N VAL A 221 2.54 11.64 -20.73
CA VAL A 221 3.56 11.91 -21.79
C VAL A 221 3.24 11.16 -23.07
N ARG A 222 3.87 11.55 -24.18
CA ARG A 222 3.93 10.75 -25.41
C ARG A 222 5.35 10.32 -25.70
N TRP A 223 5.49 9.08 -26.14
CA TRP A 223 6.74 8.58 -26.70
C TRP A 223 7.03 9.26 -28.04
N VAL A 224 8.26 9.74 -28.23
CA VAL A 224 8.72 10.33 -29.49
C VAL A 224 9.66 9.36 -30.19
N GLU A 225 10.77 9.04 -29.54
CA GLU A 225 11.77 8.11 -30.06
C GLU A 225 12.66 7.58 -28.93
N TRP A 226 13.36 6.48 -29.21
CA TRP A 226 14.47 6.05 -28.37
C TRP A 226 15.76 6.72 -28.84
N THR A 227 16.56 7.21 -27.90
CA THR A 227 17.84 7.87 -28.21
C THR A 227 18.98 7.21 -27.44
N ASN A 228 20.04 6.86 -28.17
CA ASN A 228 21.33 6.51 -27.57
C ASN A 228 22.15 7.78 -27.34
N GLN A 229 21.67 8.65 -26.45
CA GLN A 229 22.43 9.85 -26.12
C GLN A 229 23.64 9.45 -25.25
N PRO A 230 24.85 9.99 -25.49
CA PRO A 230 25.96 9.82 -24.57
C PRO A 230 25.55 10.26 -23.17
N THR A 231 26.04 9.52 -22.18
CA THR A 231 25.74 9.68 -20.76
C THR A 231 25.69 11.16 -20.35
N PHE A 232 24.53 11.65 -19.90
CA PHE A 232 24.51 12.88 -19.10
C PHE A 232 25.11 12.58 -17.73
N THR A 233 25.73 13.57 -17.10
CA THR A 233 26.28 13.40 -15.74
C THR A 233 25.45 14.09 -14.67
N LYS A 234 24.55 14.97 -15.09
CA LYS A 234 23.64 15.71 -14.21
C LYS A 234 22.35 16.07 -14.91
N VAL A 235 21.34 16.37 -14.10
CA VAL A 235 20.04 16.93 -14.53
C VAL A 235 19.80 18.23 -13.76
N LYS A 236 19.01 19.13 -14.34
CA LYS A 236 18.57 20.34 -13.65
C LYS A 236 17.14 20.16 -13.14
N VAL A 237 16.92 20.52 -11.88
CA VAL A 237 15.59 20.59 -11.27
C VAL A 237 14.86 21.80 -11.85
N VAL A 238 13.66 21.58 -12.40
CA VAL A 238 12.84 22.64 -13.03
C VAL A 238 11.52 22.89 -12.31
N ASN A 239 11.20 22.08 -11.31
CA ASN A 239 10.01 22.22 -10.47
C ASN A 239 10.34 21.77 -9.04
N ASP A 240 9.82 22.48 -8.04
CA ASP A 240 10.10 22.30 -6.60
C ASP A 240 9.28 21.19 -5.94
N HIS A 241 9.07 20.08 -6.66
CA HIS A 241 8.31 18.94 -6.17
C HIS A 241 8.96 18.30 -4.92
N PRO A 242 8.20 17.79 -3.93
CA PRO A 242 8.76 17.19 -2.71
C PRO A 242 9.79 16.07 -2.94
N ILE A 243 9.68 15.34 -4.05
CA ILE A 243 10.64 14.27 -4.46
C ILE A 243 12.06 14.80 -4.68
N VAL A 244 12.20 16.06 -5.08
CA VAL A 244 13.51 16.69 -5.33
C VAL A 244 13.87 17.70 -4.24
N ALA A 245 13.10 17.73 -3.14
CA ALA A 245 13.42 18.56 -2.00
C ALA A 245 14.76 18.12 -1.39
N GLY A 246 15.71 19.05 -1.29
CA GLY A 246 17.03 18.80 -0.72
C GLY A 246 18.14 18.51 -1.72
N PHE A 247 17.85 18.27 -3.00
CA PHE A 247 18.86 18.00 -4.02
C PHE A 247 19.52 19.27 -4.63
N GLY A 248 18.99 20.45 -4.34
CA GLY A 248 19.46 21.71 -4.94
C GLY A 248 18.95 21.91 -6.38
N GLU A 249 19.60 22.79 -7.14
CA GLU A 249 19.20 23.07 -8.53
C GLU A 249 19.67 22.00 -9.53
N GLU A 250 20.74 21.27 -9.22
CA GLU A 250 21.32 20.24 -10.08
C GLU A 250 21.45 18.93 -9.30
N ILE A 251 21.08 17.81 -9.94
CA ILE A 251 21.23 16.46 -9.39
C ILE A 251 22.27 15.72 -10.23
N GLU A 252 23.36 15.29 -9.59
CA GLU A 252 24.37 14.43 -10.24
C GLU A 252 23.75 13.05 -10.51
N LEU A 253 23.53 12.75 -11.78
CA LEU A 253 22.93 11.51 -12.25
C LEU A 253 23.71 11.04 -13.49
N ARG A 254 24.36 9.89 -13.38
CA ARG A 254 25.10 9.26 -14.48
C ARG A 254 24.15 8.53 -15.44
N GLY A 255 23.58 9.30 -16.35
CA GLY A 255 22.67 8.89 -17.40
C GLY A 255 23.13 7.73 -18.29
N GLY A 256 22.24 7.29 -19.16
CA GLY A 256 22.54 6.35 -20.25
C GLY A 256 21.46 6.46 -21.32
N PRO A 257 21.11 5.36 -22.00
CA PRO A 257 20.07 5.42 -23.01
C PRO A 257 18.75 5.89 -22.40
N ARG A 258 17.98 6.64 -23.19
CA ARG A 258 16.71 7.22 -22.75
C ARG A 258 15.69 7.21 -23.86
N HIS A 259 14.42 7.33 -23.47
CA HIS A 259 13.35 7.71 -24.38
C HIS A 259 13.20 9.22 -24.40
N HIS A 260 13.15 9.78 -25.60
CA HIS A 260 12.65 11.13 -25.80
C HIS A 260 11.12 11.08 -25.67
N ILE A 261 10.60 11.92 -24.79
CA ILE A 261 9.18 12.06 -24.49
C ILE A 261 8.75 13.51 -24.68
N SER A 262 7.50 13.71 -25.07
CA SER A 262 6.85 15.02 -25.02
C SER A 262 5.82 15.04 -23.91
N ILE A 263 5.71 16.17 -23.22
CA ILE A 263 4.77 16.34 -22.10
C ILE A 263 3.36 16.58 -22.64
N VAL A 264 2.37 15.90 -22.04
CA VAL A 264 0.95 16.09 -22.34
C VAL A 264 0.21 16.60 -21.12
N ASP A 265 0.27 15.86 -20.01
CA ASP A 265 -0.45 16.15 -18.76
C ASP A 265 0.35 15.65 -17.55
N ALA A 266 1.61 16.10 -17.48
CA ALA A 266 2.50 15.80 -16.39
C ALA A 266 3.35 17.03 -16.04
N THR A 267 3.81 17.07 -14.80
CA THR A 267 4.75 18.08 -14.32
C THR A 267 6.18 17.58 -14.56
N PRO A 268 6.97 18.23 -15.44
CA PRO A 268 8.38 17.94 -15.57
C PRO A 268 9.09 18.41 -14.29
N ILE A 269 9.87 17.53 -13.66
CA ILE A 269 10.61 17.86 -12.42
C ILE A 269 12.12 17.92 -12.65
N ALA A 270 12.65 17.19 -13.64
CA ALA A 270 14.06 17.28 -14.02
C ALA A 270 14.26 17.19 -15.54
N VAL A 271 15.18 18.00 -16.05
CA VAL A 271 15.59 18.04 -17.46
C VAL A 271 17.09 17.78 -17.61
N LEU A 272 17.49 17.28 -18.78
CA LEU A 272 18.90 17.23 -19.15
C LEU A 272 19.52 18.62 -19.24
N VAL A 273 20.82 18.68 -18.97
CA VAL A 273 21.64 19.85 -19.25
C VAL A 273 22.47 19.65 -20.51
N ASP A 274 22.83 20.75 -21.18
CA ASP A 274 23.83 20.75 -22.25
C ASP A 274 25.27 20.60 -21.70
N GLN A 275 26.27 20.65 -22.59
CA GLN A 275 27.69 20.47 -22.22
C GLN A 275 28.21 21.62 -21.35
N GLU A 276 27.55 22.78 -21.42
CA GLU A 276 27.85 23.99 -20.67
C GLU A 276 27.10 24.06 -19.33
N GLY A 277 26.19 23.12 -19.07
CA GLY A 277 25.40 23.02 -17.84
C GLY A 277 24.10 23.83 -17.86
N ASN A 278 23.67 24.36 -19.01
CA ASN A 278 22.38 25.02 -19.13
C ASN A 278 21.27 23.98 -19.25
N PRO A 279 20.08 24.21 -18.66
CA PRO A 279 18.95 23.32 -18.88
C PRO A 279 18.58 23.29 -20.36
N GLY A 280 18.37 22.09 -20.89
CA GLY A 280 17.74 21.92 -22.19
C GLY A 280 16.27 22.35 -22.14
N ASP A 281 15.66 22.51 -23.32
CA ASP A 281 14.24 22.82 -23.42
C ASP A 281 13.42 21.75 -22.69
N VAL A 282 12.50 22.19 -21.83
CA VAL A 282 11.61 21.31 -21.07
C VAL A 282 10.84 20.38 -22.00
N SER A 283 10.43 20.84 -23.19
CA SER A 283 9.69 20.00 -24.13
C SER A 283 10.47 18.80 -24.63
N ASP A 284 11.80 18.89 -24.69
CA ASP A 284 12.67 17.95 -25.40
C ASP A 284 13.65 17.21 -24.47
N SER A 285 13.95 17.81 -23.33
CA SER A 285 15.02 17.40 -22.42
C SER A 285 14.49 16.82 -21.11
N THR A 286 13.18 16.75 -20.92
CA THR A 286 12.60 16.18 -19.70
C THR A 286 12.95 14.70 -19.57
N VAL A 287 13.40 14.33 -18.37
CA VAL A 287 13.78 12.95 -18.03
C VAL A 287 13.09 12.40 -16.80
N LEU A 288 12.49 13.26 -15.98
CA LEU A 288 11.69 12.86 -14.83
C LEU A 288 10.42 13.70 -14.80
N VAL A 289 9.28 13.02 -14.76
CA VAL A 289 7.95 13.64 -14.70
C VAL A 289 7.14 13.08 -13.54
N VAL A 290 6.23 13.91 -13.02
CA VAL A 290 5.20 13.53 -12.06
C VAL A 290 3.84 13.76 -12.72
N SER A 291 3.02 12.73 -12.79
CA SER A 291 1.60 12.82 -13.14
C SER A 291 0.73 12.65 -11.89
N ASP A 292 -0.58 12.77 -12.05
CA ASP A 292 -1.54 12.43 -10.98
C ASP A 292 -1.42 10.97 -10.52
N TYR A 293 -0.84 10.09 -11.34
CA TYR A 293 -0.75 8.65 -11.10
C TYR A 293 0.63 8.17 -10.65
N GLY A 294 1.63 9.05 -10.56
CA GLY A 294 2.95 8.69 -10.03
C GLY A 294 4.10 9.35 -10.77
N VAL A 295 5.23 8.64 -10.84
CA VAL A 295 6.48 9.12 -11.44
C VAL A 295 6.86 8.25 -12.63
N TYR A 296 7.29 8.91 -13.70
CA TYR A 296 7.96 8.25 -14.82
C TYR A 296 9.34 8.84 -15.03
N ALA A 297 10.37 7.98 -15.06
CA ALA A 297 11.73 8.34 -15.44
C ALA A 297 12.03 7.80 -16.84
N SER A 298 12.35 8.67 -17.80
CA SER A 298 12.56 8.25 -19.20
C SER A 298 13.90 7.55 -19.46
N PHE A 299 14.68 7.34 -18.40
CA PHE A 299 15.98 6.69 -18.37
C PHE A 299 16.01 5.58 -17.32
N VAL A 300 17.10 4.83 -17.30
CA VAL A 300 17.28 3.61 -16.49
C VAL A 300 17.57 3.86 -15.00
N LEU A 301 16.73 4.65 -14.31
CA LEU A 301 16.94 5.07 -12.92
C LEU A 301 17.13 3.90 -11.94
N LEU A 302 16.41 2.78 -12.12
CA LEU A 302 16.43 1.63 -11.22
C LEU A 302 17.42 0.53 -11.65
N TYR A 303 18.61 0.93 -12.12
CA TYR A 303 19.70 0.00 -12.48
C TYR A 303 20.81 0.05 -11.42
N SER A 304 21.55 -1.05 -11.25
CA SER A 304 22.62 -1.19 -10.23
C SER A 304 23.54 0.00 -10.06
N ARG A 305 23.99 0.60 -11.17
CA ARG A 305 24.89 1.76 -11.14
C ARG A 305 24.37 2.95 -10.32
N TYR A 306 23.06 3.06 -10.12
CA TYR A 306 22.44 4.12 -9.34
C TYR A 306 22.16 3.71 -7.88
N PHE A 307 22.11 2.41 -7.58
CA PHE A 307 21.94 1.93 -6.21
C PHE A 307 23.18 2.19 -5.34
N ASP A 308 24.37 2.15 -5.96
CA ASP A 308 25.66 2.41 -5.30
C ASP A 308 26.07 3.89 -5.34
N ASP A 309 25.39 4.73 -6.14
CA ASP A 309 25.66 6.17 -6.21
C ASP A 309 24.87 6.90 -5.12
N PRO A 310 25.51 7.63 -4.18
CA PRO A 310 24.80 8.22 -3.05
C PRO A 310 23.71 9.22 -3.44
N VAL A 311 23.89 9.97 -4.53
CA VAL A 311 22.93 10.99 -4.96
C VAL A 311 21.76 10.33 -5.67
N ALA A 312 22.03 9.40 -6.59
CA ALA A 312 20.96 8.71 -7.30
C ALA A 312 20.14 7.77 -6.39
N SER A 313 20.81 7.10 -5.46
CA SER A 313 20.18 6.25 -4.45
C SER A 313 19.27 7.06 -3.53
N GLU A 314 19.69 8.24 -3.10
CA GLU A 314 18.84 9.16 -2.33
C GLU A 314 17.62 9.62 -3.14
N LEU A 315 17.76 9.85 -4.46
CA LEU A 315 16.61 10.21 -5.30
C LEU A 315 15.60 9.06 -5.36
N ILE A 316 16.08 7.82 -5.45
CA ILE A 316 15.23 6.63 -5.39
C ILE A 316 14.53 6.57 -4.02
N HIS A 317 15.25 6.74 -2.92
CA HIS A 317 14.66 6.79 -1.58
C HIS A 317 13.58 7.86 -1.45
N SER A 318 13.84 9.07 -1.96
CA SER A 318 12.87 10.18 -1.91
C SER A 318 11.57 9.86 -2.66
N ILE A 319 11.65 9.22 -3.84
CA ILE A 319 10.45 8.77 -4.58
C ILE A 319 9.68 7.72 -3.78
N LEU A 320 10.39 6.70 -3.24
CA LEU A 320 9.77 5.62 -2.50
C LEU A 320 9.10 6.12 -1.21
N GLU A 321 9.78 6.98 -0.46
CA GLU A 321 9.27 7.52 0.81
C GLU A 321 8.15 8.55 0.60
N TYR A 322 8.12 9.24 -0.54
CA TYR A 322 7.02 10.14 -0.88
C TYR A 322 5.69 9.40 -1.08
N TYR A 323 5.70 8.23 -1.73
CA TYR A 323 4.48 7.47 -2.02
C TYR A 323 4.20 6.30 -1.09
N ALA A 324 5.22 5.74 -0.45
CA ALA A 324 5.12 4.59 0.46
C ALA A 324 5.97 4.82 1.73
N PRO A 325 5.65 5.85 2.54
CA PRO A 325 6.49 6.29 3.66
C PRO A 325 6.69 5.25 4.76
N ASN A 326 5.79 4.28 4.92
CA ASN A 326 5.89 3.25 5.98
C ASN A 326 6.48 1.92 5.46
N ALA A 327 6.91 1.89 4.20
CA ALA A 327 7.54 0.72 3.60
C ALA A 327 8.96 0.48 4.14
N ARG A 328 9.69 1.52 4.56
CA ARG A 328 11.04 1.42 5.12
C ARG A 328 10.99 1.25 6.65
N ARG A 329 11.61 0.20 7.21
CA ARG A 329 11.57 -0.11 8.66
C ARG A 329 12.89 -0.55 9.25
#